data_AF-A0A7Z7YTB6-F1
#
_entry.id   AF-A0A7Z7YTB6-F1
#
_cell.length_a   1.000
_cell.length_b   1.000
_cell.length_c   1.000
_cell.angle_alpha   90.00
_cell.angle_beta   90.00
_cell.angle_gamma   90.00
#
_symmetry.space_group_name_H-M   'P 1'
#
loop_
_entity.id
_entity.type
_entity.pdbx_description
1 polymer ?
#
loop_
_entity_poly.entity_id
_entity_poly.type
_entity_poly.pdbx_seq_one_letter_code
_entity_poly.pdbx_strand_id
1 'polypeptide(L)' 'LNVFYTTQVAIEPPTFVVFVNDVELMHFSYRRYLENQIRNAFGFEGTPIHIIPRKRN' A
#
# COMPACT_ATOMS: atom_id res chain seq x y z
N LEU A 1 -2.73 13.81 -3.54
CA LEU A 1 -2.24 12.46 -3.91
C LEU A 1 -3.34 11.77 -4.71
N ASN A 2 -3.06 11.35 -5.94
CA ASN A 2 -3.97 10.53 -6.75
C ASN A 2 -3.44 9.10 -6.76
N VAL A 3 -4.27 8.14 -6.33
CA VAL A 3 -3.99 6.71 -6.40
C VAL A 3 -4.70 6.15 -7.64
N PHE A 4 -3.95 5.54 -8.54
CA PHE A 4 -4.49 4.98 -9.78
C PHE A 4 -4.96 3.54 -9.60
N TYR A 5 -4.07 2.69 -9.08
CA TYR A 5 -4.33 1.28 -8.84
C TYR A 5 -3.29 0.71 -7.87
N THR A 6 -3.59 -0.48 -7.34
CA THR A 6 -2.73 -1.21 -6.42
C THR A 6 -2.67 -2.67 -6.85
N THR A 7 -1.50 -3.30 -6.73
CA THR A 7 -1.35 -4.76 -6.93
C THR A 7 -0.53 -5.37 -5.82
N GLN A 8 -0.87 -6.59 -5.42
CA GLN A 8 0.00 -7.42 -4.59
C GLN A 8 1.12 -8.01 -5.47
N VAL A 9 2.37 -7.92 -5.02
CA VAL A 9 3.57 -8.37 -5.76
C VAL A 9 4.37 -9.44 -5.03
N ALA A 10 4.13 -9.64 -3.73
CA ALA A 10 4.73 -10.71 -2.93
C ALA A 10 3.73 -11.22 -1.87
N ILE A 11 3.96 -12.45 -1.40
CA ILE A 11 3.04 -13.19 -0.52
C ILE A 11 3.55 -13.22 0.94
N GLU A 12 4.84 -13.48 1.17
CA GLU A 12 5.42 -13.64 2.51
C GLU A 12 6.63 -12.70 2.70
N PRO A 13 6.43 -11.44 3.16
CA PRO A 13 5.17 -10.85 3.64
C PRO A 13 4.30 -10.23 2.52
N PRO A 14 2.97 -10.07 2.75
CA PRO A 14 2.07 -9.42 1.79
C PRO A 14 2.57 -8.04 1.40
N THR A 15 2.97 -7.88 0.13
CA THR A 15 3.56 -6.64 -0.37
C THR A 15 2.71 -6.07 -1.49
N PHE A 16 2.26 -4.83 -1.31
CA PHE A 16 1.42 -4.09 -2.25
C PHE A 16 2.20 -2.94 -2.86
N VAL A 17 2.21 -2.85 -4.20
CA VAL A 17 2.68 -1.66 -4.92
C VAL A 17 1.48 -0.79 -5.22
N VAL A 18 1.52 0.47 -4.77
CA VAL A 18 0.47 1.47 -4.98
C VAL A 18 0.95 2.48 -6.00
N PHE A 19 0.30 2.51 -7.16
CA PHE A 19 0.66 3.41 -8.25
C PHE A 19 -0.02 4.77 -8.07
N VAL A 20 0.78 5.82 -7.98
CA VAL A 20 0.34 7.19 -7.69
C VAL A 20 0.90 8.21 -8.67
N ASN A 21 0.37 9.43 -8.66
CA ASN A 21 0.88 10.52 -9.49
C ASN A 21 2.23 11.07 -9.01
N ASP A 22 2.46 11.11 -7.70
CA ASP A 22 3.70 11.55 -7.07
C ASP A 22 3.88 10.83 -5.73
N VAL A 23 5.06 10.23 -5.53
CA VAL A 23 5.38 9.46 -4.34
C VAL A 23 5.60 10.35 -3.11
N GLU A 24 6.08 11.58 -3.31
CA GLU A 24 6.34 12.55 -2.23
C GLU A 24 5.04 13.06 -1.60
N LEU A 25 3.93 13.02 -2.36
CA LEU A 25 2.60 13.35 -1.84
C LEU A 25 2.03 12.26 -0.94
N MET A 26 2.64 11.06 -0.86
CA MET A 26 2.20 9.98 0.02
C MET A 26 2.86 10.06 1.38
N HIS A 27 2.27 10.89 2.25
CA HIS A 27 2.70 11.00 3.64
C HIS A 27 2.53 9.68 4.41
N PHE A 28 3.37 9.46 5.43
CA PHE A 28 3.39 8.21 6.20
C PHE A 28 2.02 7.87 6.84
N SER A 29 1.26 8.89 7.25
CA SER A 29 -0.06 8.70 7.86
C SER A 29 -1.06 8.08 6.89
N TYR A 30 -1.04 8.50 5.62
CA TYR A 30 -1.89 7.91 4.58
C TYR A 30 -1.45 6.49 4.24
N ARG A 31 -0.14 6.22 4.23
CA ARG A 31 0.40 4.87 4.07
C ARG A 31 -0.05 3.93 5.20
N ARG A 32 0.01 4.38 6.46
CA ARG A 32 -0.53 3.62 7.61
C ARG A 32 -2.03 3.41 7.53
N TYR A 33 -2.78 4.42 7.08
CA TYR A 33 -4.21 4.29 6.85
C TYR A 33 -4.51 3.18 5.83
N LEU A 34 -3.83 3.17 4.67
CA LEU A 34 -4.00 2.12 3.67
C LEU A 34 -3.63 0.74 4.22
N GLU A 35 -2.54 0.64 4.99
CA GLU A 35 -2.13 -0.61 5.64
C GLU A 35 -3.25 -1.17 6.53
N ASN A 36 -3.84 -0.33 7.38
CA ASN A 36 -4.93 -0.72 8.27
C ASN A 36 -6.20 -1.10 7.48
N GLN A 37 -6.52 -0.39 6.39
CA GLN A 37 -7.67 -0.75 5.55
C GLN A 37 -7.48 -2.12 4.88
N ILE A 38 -6.29 -2.39 4.34
CA ILE A 38 -5.96 -3.69 3.74
C ILE A 38 -6.03 -4.80 4.80
N ARG A 39 -5.47 -4.54 5.99
CA ARG A 39 -5.51 -5.48 7.11
C ARG A 39 -6.95 -5.84 7.49
N ASN A 40 -7.81 -4.83 7.64
CA ASN A 40 -9.21 -5.02 8.02
C ASN A 40 -10.03 -5.71 6.92
N ALA A 41 -9.73 -5.44 5.64
CA ALA A 41 -10.47 -6.01 4.52
C ALA A 41 -10.14 -7.50 4.28
N PHE A 42 -8.90 -7.92 4.53
CA PHE A 42 -8.40 -9.25 4.18
C PHE A 42 -7.96 -10.11 5.37
N GLY A 43 -8.04 -9.59 6.60
CA GLY A 43 -7.75 -10.36 7.81
C GLY A 43 -6.27 -10.70 7.99
N PHE A 44 -5.35 -9.83 7.56
CA PHE A 44 -3.90 -10.02 7.72
C PHE A 44 -3.46 -9.81 9.18
N GLU A 45 -4.00 -10.55 10.14
CA GLU A 45 -3.60 -10.47 11.54
C GLU A 45 -2.24 -11.13 11.77
N GLY A 46 -1.40 -10.53 12.63
CA GLY A 46 -0.08 -11.09 12.99
C GLY A 46 1.00 -11.06 11.90
N THR A 47 0.69 -10.69 10.66
CA THR A 47 1.66 -10.55 9.55
C THR A 47 1.91 -9.07 9.20
N PRO A 48 3.17 -8.65 8.97
CA PRO A 48 3.44 -7.30 8.47
C PRO A 48 2.92 -7.14 7.05
N ILE A 49 2.44 -5.94 6.71
CA ILE A 49 2.04 -5.58 5.34
C ILE A 49 3.05 -4.55 4.84
N HIS A 50 3.58 -4.75 3.63
CA HIS A 50 4.44 -3.76 2.98
C HIS A 50 3.65 -3.00 1.92
N ILE A 51 3.72 -1.66 1.97
CA ILE A 51 3.15 -0.78 0.94
C ILE A 51 4.29 -0.05 0.26
N ILE A 52 4.43 -0.16 -1.05
CA ILE A 52 5.47 0.52 -1.82
C ILE A 52 4.79 1.52 -2.76
N PRO A 53 4.90 2.83 -2.52
CA PRO A 53 4.43 3.82 -3.48
C PRO A 53 5.32 3.81 -4.72
N ARG A 54 4.71 3.86 -5.91
CA ARG A 54 5.42 3.99 -7.18
C ARG A 54 4.74 5.04 -8.04
N LYS A 55 5.51 5.93 -8.65
CA LYS A 55 4.96 6.86 -9.64
C LYS A 55 4.51 6.07 -10.87
N ARG A 56 3.28 6.32 -11.34
CA ARG A 56 2.79 5.79 -12.61
C ARG A 56 3.54 6.53 -13.74
N ASN A 57 4.25 5.77 -14.58
CA ASN A 57 4.85 6.27 -15.81
C ASN A 57 3.78 6.72 -16.81
#